data_AF-A0A923SQM9-F1
#
_entry.id   AF-A0A923SQM9-F1
#
_cell.length_a   1.000
_cell.length_b   1.000
_cell.length_c   1.000
_cell.angle_alpha   90.00
_cell.angle_beta   90.00
_cell.angle_gamma   90.00
#
_symmetry.space_group_name_H-M   'P 1'
#
loop_
_entity.id
_entity.type
_entity.pdbx_description
1 polymer ?
#
loop_
_entity_poly.entity_id
_entity_poly.type
_entity_poly.pdbx_seq_one_letter_code
_entity_poly.pdbx_strand_id
1 'polypeptide(L)'
;MSNITIVAVAAAVIVVLVSVIAVAVMHRKQRRIMDSIEEMLETARKGSFKEQDFDESRFSALENRFADYLLTSEISAERVKNEKEKIKTLISDISHQTKTPIANIQLYSELLDEMELPQSAKEYTFQLHTQTEKLSFLITSLVKLSRLETGIVAL
;
A
#
# COMPACT_ATOMS: atom_id res chain seq x y z
N MET A 1 12.29 -55.64 -49.69
CA MET A 1 12.25 -55.02 -48.34
C MET A 1 11.24 -55.81 -47.51
N SER A 2 11.56 -56.14 -46.26
CA SER A 2 10.64 -56.93 -45.41
C SER A 2 9.52 -56.05 -44.88
N ASN A 3 8.28 -56.57 -44.80
CA ASN A 3 7.11 -55.84 -44.29
C ASN A 3 7.36 -55.20 -42.91
N ILE A 4 8.25 -55.78 -42.10
CA ILE A 4 8.68 -55.27 -40.79
C ILE A 4 9.33 -53.89 -40.90
N THR A 5 10.18 -53.65 -41.90
CA THR A 5 10.84 -52.34 -42.09
C THR A 5 9.85 -51.23 -42.44
N ILE A 6 8.83 -51.53 -43.24
CA ILE A 6 7.78 -50.57 -43.62
C ILE A 6 6.93 -50.18 -42.39
N VAL A 7 6.53 -51.17 -41.59
CA VAL A 7 5.75 -50.93 -40.37
C VAL A 7 6.55 -50.11 -39.35
N ALA A 8 7.85 -50.39 -39.17
CA ALA A 8 8.71 -49.64 -38.26
C ALA A 8 8.86 -48.17 -38.67
N VAL A 9 9.06 -47.90 -39.97
CA VAL A 9 9.14 -46.52 -40.49
C VAL A 9 7.81 -45.79 -40.33
N ALA A 10 6.69 -46.44 -40.63
CA ALA A 10 5.37 -45.83 -40.45
C ALA A 10 5.08 -45.46 -38.99
N ALA A 11 5.43 -46.34 -38.04
CA ALA A 11 5.28 -46.06 -36.61
C ALA A 11 6.14 -44.86 -36.17
N ALA A 12 7.39 -44.78 -36.63
CA ALA A 12 8.28 -43.65 -36.32
C ALA A 12 7.71 -42.31 -36.84
N VAL A 13 7.15 -42.30 -38.05
CA VAL A 13 6.52 -41.09 -38.63
C VAL A 13 5.31 -40.65 -37.82
N ILE A 14 4.48 -41.59 -37.36
CA ILE A 14 3.31 -41.27 -36.52
C ILE A 14 3.76 -40.66 -35.19
N VAL A 15 4.77 -41.23 -34.53
CA VAL A 15 5.30 -40.70 -33.26
C VAL A 15 5.83 -39.28 -33.43
N VAL A 16 6.55 -39.01 -34.51
CA VAL A 16 7.06 -37.65 -34.80
C VAL A 16 5.90 -36.68 -35.06
N LEU A 17 4.91 -37.06 -35.86
CA LEU A 17 3.73 -36.22 -36.12
C LEU A 17 2.95 -35.89 -34.84
N VAL A 18 2.72 -36.88 -33.98
CA VAL A 18 2.03 -36.69 -32.69
C VAL A 18 2.84 -35.74 -31.79
N SER A 19 4.16 -35.91 -31.76
CA SER A 19 5.07 -35.07 -30.97
C SER A 19 5.06 -33.61 -31.43
N VAL A 20 5.09 -33.38 -32.75
CA VAL A 20 5.02 -32.04 -33.35
C VAL A 20 3.68 -31.37 -33.03
N ILE A 21 2.57 -32.11 -33.14
CA ILE A 21 1.23 -31.60 -32.80
C ILE A 21 1.15 -31.25 -31.32
N ALA A 22 1.65 -32.10 -30.43
CA ALA A 22 1.66 -31.86 -28.99
C ALA A 22 2.45 -30.59 -28.63
N VAL A 23 3.65 -30.43 -29.19
CA VAL A 23 4.50 -29.23 -29.00
C VAL A 23 3.80 -27.97 -29.54
N ALA A 24 3.17 -28.04 -30.71
CA ALA A 24 2.44 -26.91 -31.28
C ALA A 24 1.24 -26.49 -30.42
N VAL A 25 0.49 -27.45 -29.86
CA VAL A 25 -0.62 -27.19 -28.94
C VAL A 25 -0.12 -26.57 -27.64
N MET A 26 0.97 -27.09 -27.06
CA MET A 26 1.58 -26.53 -25.85
C MET A 26 2.04 -25.09 -26.05
N HIS A 27 2.74 -24.79 -27.14
CA HIS A 27 3.19 -23.42 -27.44
C HIS A 27 2.02 -22.46 -27.66
N ARG A 28 0.95 -22.90 -28.34
CA ARG A 28 -0.26 -22.08 -28.50
C ARG A 28 -0.94 -21.78 -27.17
N LYS A 29 -1.00 -22.78 -26.27
CA LYS A 29 -1.55 -22.61 -24.93
C LYS A 29 -0.70 -21.62 -24.13
N GLN A 30 0.63 -21.79 -24.11
CA GLN A 30 1.55 -20.87 -23.42
C GLN A 30 1.45 -19.43 -23.92
N ARG A 31 1.31 -19.20 -25.23
CA ARG A 31 1.14 -17.85 -25.77
C ARG A 31 -0.16 -17.20 -25.30
N ARG A 32 -1.30 -17.89 -25.44
CA ARG A 32 -2.60 -17.36 -24.97
C ARG A 32 -2.59 -17.01 -23.48
N ILE A 33 -1.88 -17.80 -22.68
CA ILE A 33 -1.71 -17.55 -21.24
C ILE A 33 -0.97 -16.24 -21.01
N MET A 34 0.14 -16.05 -21.72
CA MET A 34 0.95 -14.84 -21.58
C MET A 34 0.16 -13.61 -22.02
N ASP A 35 -0.54 -13.71 -23.16
CA ASP A 35 -1.34 -12.62 -23.72
C ASP A 35 -2.48 -12.22 -22.77
N SER A 36 -3.17 -13.19 -22.14
CA SER A 36 -4.23 -12.91 -21.16
C SER A 36 -3.71 -12.23 -19.90
N ILE A 37 -2.58 -12.70 -19.34
CA ILE A 37 -1.97 -12.08 -18.16
C ILE A 37 -1.50 -10.64 -18.47
N GLU A 38 -0.96 -10.41 -19.66
CA GLU A 38 -0.55 -9.08 -20.11
C GLU A 38 -1.75 -8.14 -20.24
N GLU A 39 -2.87 -8.64 -20.78
CA GLU A 39 -4.13 -7.89 -20.88
C GLU A 39 -4.72 -7.56 -19.49
N MET A 40 -4.68 -8.51 -18.54
CA MET A 40 -5.08 -8.27 -17.16
C MET A 40 -4.20 -7.21 -16.48
N LEU A 41 -2.88 -7.29 -16.64
CA LEU A 41 -1.92 -6.30 -16.12
C LEU A 41 -2.17 -4.90 -16.69
N GLU A 42 -2.43 -4.81 -17.98
CA GLU A 42 -2.71 -3.55 -18.65
C GLU A 42 -4.05 -2.95 -18.20
N THR A 43 -5.06 -3.80 -17.98
CA THR A 43 -6.39 -3.38 -17.51
C THR A 43 -6.39 -2.96 -16.04
N ALA A 44 -5.66 -3.69 -15.19
CA ALA A 44 -5.41 -3.32 -13.80
C ALA A 44 -4.61 -2.01 -13.69
N ARG A 45 -3.58 -1.81 -14.53
CA ARG A 45 -2.85 -0.54 -14.61
C ARG A 45 -3.77 0.64 -14.97
N LYS A 46 -4.87 0.39 -15.69
CA LYS A 46 -5.86 1.40 -16.12
C LYS A 46 -7.04 1.53 -15.14
N GLY A 47 -7.09 0.77 -14.04
CA GLY A 47 -8.11 0.87 -12.99
C GLY A 47 -9.51 0.37 -13.40
N SER A 48 -9.61 -0.54 -14.38
CA SER A 48 -10.89 -0.95 -14.99
C SER A 48 -11.03 -2.49 -15.07
N PHE A 49 -10.63 -3.23 -14.04
CA PHE A 49 -10.79 -4.68 -14.05
C PHE A 49 -12.27 -5.09 -13.99
N LYS A 50 -12.73 -5.90 -14.97
CA LYS A 50 -14.06 -6.52 -15.00
C LYS A 50 -13.88 -8.02 -15.23
N GLU A 51 -14.42 -8.84 -14.32
CA GLU A 51 -14.52 -10.30 -14.48
C GLU A 51 -15.15 -10.66 -15.83
N GLN A 52 -14.46 -11.46 -16.64
CA GLN A 52 -15.08 -12.21 -17.74
C GLN A 52 -14.82 -13.71 -17.55
N ASP A 53 -15.88 -14.46 -17.85
CA ASP A 53 -16.10 -15.88 -17.60
C ASP A 53 -15.28 -16.76 -18.56
N PHE A 54 -14.28 -17.53 -18.07
CA PHE A 54 -13.61 -18.55 -18.87
C PHE A 54 -13.13 -19.80 -18.08
N ASP A 55 -13.32 -20.95 -18.73
CA ASP A 55 -13.22 -22.31 -18.21
C ASP A 55 -11.87 -22.99 -18.49
N GLU A 56 -11.27 -23.60 -17.46
CA GLU A 56 -11.05 -25.05 -17.28
C GLU A 56 -10.01 -25.27 -16.14
N SER A 57 -10.59 -25.47 -14.95
CA SER A 57 -10.13 -26.11 -13.70
C SER A 57 -8.82 -25.70 -13.00
N ARG A 58 -7.76 -25.24 -13.69
CA ARG A 58 -6.52 -24.74 -13.03
C ARG A 58 -6.14 -23.32 -13.44
N PHE A 59 -6.59 -22.90 -14.62
CA PHE A 59 -6.35 -21.56 -15.16
C PHE A 59 -7.29 -20.53 -14.53
N SER A 60 -8.60 -20.81 -14.59
CA SER A 60 -9.63 -20.01 -13.92
C SER A 60 -9.34 -19.84 -12.41
N ALA A 61 -8.78 -20.87 -11.75
CA ALA A 61 -8.38 -20.78 -10.35
C ALA A 61 -7.15 -19.88 -10.09
N LEU A 62 -6.18 -19.86 -11.02
CA LEU A 62 -5.01 -18.97 -10.91
C LEU A 62 -5.41 -17.53 -11.22
N GLU A 63 -6.24 -17.34 -12.23
CA GLU A 63 -6.78 -16.06 -12.66
C GLU A 63 -7.67 -15.43 -11.60
N ASN A 64 -8.61 -16.19 -11.01
CA ASN A 64 -9.42 -15.74 -9.88
C ASN A 64 -8.56 -15.39 -8.67
N ARG A 65 -7.50 -16.17 -8.38
CA ARG A 65 -6.55 -15.83 -7.30
C ARG A 65 -5.76 -14.55 -7.60
N PHE A 66 -5.45 -14.29 -8.86
CA PHE A 66 -4.73 -13.09 -9.26
C PHE A 66 -5.63 -11.86 -9.26
N ALA A 67 -6.86 -11.99 -9.75
CA ALA A 67 -7.92 -10.99 -9.65
C ALA A 67 -8.22 -10.65 -8.18
N ASP A 68 -8.44 -11.66 -7.35
CA ASP A 68 -8.66 -11.50 -5.91
C ASP A 68 -7.45 -10.84 -5.22
N TYR A 69 -6.23 -11.21 -5.59
CA TYR A 69 -5.02 -10.57 -5.08
C TYR A 69 -4.93 -9.09 -5.50
N LEU A 70 -5.21 -8.77 -6.76
CA LEU A 70 -5.17 -7.39 -7.26
C LEU A 70 -6.25 -6.53 -6.59
N LEU A 71 -7.48 -7.03 -6.48
CA LEU A 71 -8.58 -6.38 -5.78
C LEU A 71 -8.22 -6.19 -4.29
N THR A 72 -7.73 -7.23 -3.64
CA THR A 72 -7.30 -7.17 -2.23
C THR A 72 -6.13 -6.21 -2.05
N SER A 73 -5.20 -6.15 -2.99
CA SER A 73 -4.05 -5.23 -2.95
C SER A 73 -4.47 -3.78 -3.14
N GLU A 74 -5.39 -3.51 -4.07
CA GLU A 74 -5.98 -2.19 -4.28
C GLU A 74 -6.78 -1.73 -3.05
N ILE A 75 -7.66 -2.59 -2.52
CA ILE A 75 -8.39 -2.33 -1.28
C ILE A 75 -7.43 -2.10 -0.11
N SER A 76 -6.33 -2.86 -0.04
CA SER A 76 -5.31 -2.68 0.99
C SER A 76 -4.57 -1.35 0.84
N ALA A 77 -4.23 -0.95 -0.39
CA ALA A 77 -3.59 0.34 -0.66
C ALA A 77 -4.53 1.51 -0.32
N GLU A 78 -5.81 1.41 -0.69
CA GLU A 78 -6.83 2.38 -0.32
C GLU A 78 -7.02 2.45 1.20
N ARG A 79 -7.05 1.29 1.87
CA ARG A 79 -7.12 1.22 3.33
C ARG A 79 -5.94 1.92 4.00
N VAL A 80 -4.71 1.65 3.55
CA VAL A 80 -3.51 2.32 4.06
C VAL A 80 -3.58 3.83 3.84
N LYS A 81 -4.04 4.28 2.67
CA LYS A 81 -4.25 5.70 2.39
C LYS A 81 -5.28 6.33 3.35
N ASN A 82 -6.40 5.64 3.58
CA ASN A 82 -7.45 6.10 4.48
C ASN A 82 -6.98 6.14 5.94
N GLU A 83 -6.20 5.15 6.40
CA GLU A 83 -5.60 5.16 7.74
C GLU A 83 -4.60 6.33 7.90
N LYS A 84 -3.79 6.62 6.88
CA LYS A 84 -2.90 7.79 6.87
C LYS A 84 -3.66 9.12 6.98
N GLU A 85 -4.73 9.31 6.22
CA GLU A 85 -5.54 10.54 6.31
C GLU A 85 -6.27 10.67 7.66
N LYS A 86 -6.70 9.54 8.26
CA LYS A 86 -7.25 9.55 9.63
C LYS A 86 -6.22 10.00 10.65
N ILE A 87 -4.99 9.47 10.60
CA ILE A 87 -3.89 9.87 11.50
C ILE A 87 -3.59 11.37 11.35
N LYS A 88 -3.54 11.88 10.13
CA LYS A 88 -3.31 13.31 9.86
C LYS A 88 -4.40 14.20 10.46
N THR A 89 -5.66 13.82 10.28
CA THR A 89 -6.81 14.54 10.86
C THR A 89 -6.72 14.55 12.38
N LEU A 90 -6.44 13.38 12.98
CA LEU A 90 -6.25 13.23 14.42
C LEU A 90 -5.11 14.12 14.96
N ILE A 91 -3.96 14.17 14.28
CA ILE A 91 -2.83 15.03 14.67
C ILE A 91 -3.20 16.51 14.57
N SER A 92 -3.93 16.91 13.53
CA SER A 92 -4.41 18.29 13.38
C SER A 92 -5.36 18.67 14.52
N ASP A 93 -6.30 17.80 14.87
CA ASP A 93 -7.25 18.01 15.95
C ASP A 93 -6.55 18.10 17.31
N ILE A 94 -5.63 17.18 17.60
CA ILE A 94 -4.80 17.22 18.83
C ILE A 94 -4.04 18.54 18.90
N SER A 95 -3.42 18.99 17.80
CA SER A 95 -2.68 20.26 17.79
C SER A 95 -3.60 21.46 18.07
N HIS A 96 -4.79 21.49 17.47
CA HIS A 96 -5.74 22.57 17.71
C HIS A 96 -6.25 22.57 19.15
N GLN A 97 -6.61 21.40 19.68
CA GLN A 97 -7.12 21.25 21.05
C GLN A 97 -6.07 21.52 22.12
N THR A 98 -4.79 21.26 21.85
CA THR A 98 -3.69 21.49 22.79
C THR A 98 -3.19 22.94 22.82
N LYS A 99 -3.37 23.72 21.74
CA LYS A 99 -2.93 25.12 21.69
C LYS A 99 -3.53 25.97 22.81
N THR A 100 -4.83 25.87 23.04
CA THR A 100 -5.53 26.67 24.06
C THR A 100 -5.05 26.38 25.49
N PRO A 101 -5.01 25.14 25.99
CA PRO A 101 -4.51 24.87 27.32
C PRO A 101 -3.02 25.22 27.48
N ILE A 102 -2.19 25.01 26.45
CA ILE A 102 -0.77 25.43 26.47
C ILE A 102 -0.67 26.96 26.61
N ALA A 103 -1.41 27.72 25.80
CA ALA A 103 -1.44 29.18 25.88
C ALA A 103 -1.92 29.67 27.26
N ASN A 104 -2.91 29.00 27.85
CA ASN A 104 -3.38 29.34 29.20
C ASN A 104 -2.31 29.08 30.27
N ILE A 105 -1.62 27.94 30.23
CA ILE A 105 -0.53 27.65 31.17
C ILE A 105 0.59 28.68 31.03
N GLN A 106 0.93 29.05 29.79
CA GLN A 106 1.93 30.07 29.53
C GLN A 106 1.52 31.43 30.10
N LEU A 107 0.28 31.86 29.85
CA LEU A 107 -0.27 33.08 30.43
C LEU A 107 -0.25 33.06 31.96
N TYR A 108 -0.66 31.96 32.59
CA TYR A 108 -0.62 31.84 34.06
C TYR A 108 0.80 31.90 34.59
N SER A 109 1.76 31.30 33.89
CA SER A 109 3.17 31.39 34.24
C SER A 109 3.68 32.84 34.13
N GLU A 110 3.30 33.58 33.10
CA GLU A 110 3.67 34.99 32.91
C GLU A 110 3.06 35.88 34.01
N LEU A 111 1.77 35.69 34.33
CA LEU A 111 1.10 36.41 35.42
C LEU A 111 1.72 36.12 36.80
N LEU A 112 2.18 34.89 37.04
CA LEU A 112 2.88 34.53 38.27
C LEU A 112 4.26 35.20 38.37
N ASP A 113 4.93 35.41 37.24
CA ASP A 113 6.25 36.05 37.21
C ASP A 113 6.18 37.56 37.55
N GLU A 114 5.04 38.20 37.28
CA GLU A 114 4.77 39.59 37.67
C GLU A 114 4.48 39.76 39.18
N MET A 115 4.21 38.68 39.91
CA MET A 115 3.91 38.72 41.35
C MET A 115 5.17 38.67 42.21
N GLU A 116 5.15 39.34 43.36
CA GLU A 116 6.18 39.18 44.39
C GLU A 116 6.06 37.81 45.07
N LEU A 117 6.69 36.80 44.45
CA LEU A 117 6.73 35.44 44.93
C LEU A 117 8.01 35.13 45.73
N PRO A 118 7.94 34.22 46.72
CA PRO A 118 9.11 33.63 47.35
C PRO A 118 10.04 32.99 46.30
N GLN A 119 11.35 32.95 46.57
CA GLN A 119 12.35 32.45 45.62
C GLN A 119 12.05 31.03 45.12
N SER A 120 11.58 30.14 46.01
CA SER A 120 11.18 28.78 45.65
C SER A 120 10.00 28.72 44.67
N ALA A 121 9.05 29.66 44.78
CA ALA A 121 7.92 29.75 43.85
C ALA A 121 8.36 30.28 42.47
N LYS A 122 9.33 31.20 42.41
CA LYS A 122 9.92 31.67 41.15
C LYS A 122 10.59 30.55 40.36
N GLU A 123 11.28 29.64 41.03
CA GLU A 123 11.87 28.45 40.38
C GLU A 123 10.79 27.56 39.74
N TYR A 124 9.65 27.36 40.40
CA TYR A 124 8.54 26.60 39.82
C TYR A 124 7.91 27.32 38.63
N THR A 125 7.73 28.64 38.68
CA THR A 125 7.23 29.44 37.56
C THR A 125 8.15 29.34 36.34
N PHE A 126 9.47 29.44 36.54
CA PHE A 126 10.44 29.24 35.46
C PHE A 126 10.36 27.84 34.82
N GLN A 127 10.18 26.80 35.65
CA GLN A 127 10.01 25.44 35.16
C GLN A 127 8.69 25.29 34.37
N LEU A 128 7.59 25.87 34.83
CA LEU A 128 6.31 25.87 34.12
C LEU A 128 6.44 26.49 32.73
N HIS A 129 7.10 27.65 32.63
CA HIS A 129 7.38 28.30 31.36
C HIS A 129 8.16 27.38 30.42
N THR A 130 9.28 26.84 30.90
CA THR A 130 10.16 25.94 30.13
C THR A 130 9.44 24.69 29.62
N GLN A 131 8.63 24.05 30.47
CA GLN A 131 7.88 22.85 30.07
C GLN A 131 6.77 23.18 29.06
N THR A 132 6.14 24.35 29.18
CA THR A 132 5.09 24.79 28.27
C THR A 132 5.64 25.10 26.88
N GLU A 133 6.81 25.75 26.80
CA GLU A 133 7.54 25.94 25.53
C GLU A 133 7.92 24.60 24.89
N LYS A 134 8.42 23.65 25.69
CA LYS A 134 8.79 22.31 25.22
C LYS A 134 7.57 21.56 24.65
N LEU A 135 6.41 21.64 25.30
CA LEU A 135 5.16 21.07 24.80
C LEU A 135 4.74 21.70 23.46
N SER A 136 4.79 23.03 23.37
CA SER A 136 4.50 23.77 22.15
C SER A 136 5.42 23.36 20.98
N PHE A 137 6.71 23.21 21.26
CA PHE A 137 7.70 22.73 20.30
C PHE A 137 7.39 21.29 19.83
N LEU A 138 7.09 20.38 20.74
CA LEU A 138 6.80 18.98 20.41
C LEU A 138 5.53 18.84 19.56
N ILE A 139 4.45 19.55 19.91
CA ILE A 139 3.21 19.56 19.14
C ILE A 139 3.44 20.14 17.74
N THR A 140 4.15 21.27 17.65
CA THR A 140 4.48 21.89 16.36
C THR A 140 5.33 20.96 15.50
N SER A 141 6.29 20.25 16.10
CA SER A 141 7.14 19.29 15.41
C SER A 141 6.35 18.07 14.92
N LEU A 142 5.41 17.56 15.72
CA LEU A 142 4.52 16.46 15.34
C LEU A 142 3.65 16.82 14.13
N VAL A 143 3.09 18.04 14.10
CA VAL A 143 2.32 18.55 12.96
C VAL A 143 3.20 18.67 11.71
N LYS A 144 4.42 19.19 11.84
CA LYS A 144 5.37 19.30 10.72
C LYS A 144 5.72 17.92 10.16
N LEU A 145 6.00 16.94 11.03
CA LEU A 145 6.31 15.57 10.64
C LEU A 145 5.14 14.94 9.87
N SER A 146 3.92 15.07 10.39
CA SER A 146 2.70 14.56 9.73
C SER A 146 2.50 15.15 8.33
N ARG A 147 2.81 16.43 8.13
CA ARG A 147 2.74 17.11 6.82
C ARG A 147 3.86 16.67 5.87
N LEU A 148 5.08 16.46 6.37
CA LEU A 148 6.22 16.01 5.58
C LEU A 148 6.02 14.56 5.08
N GLU A 149 5.52 13.67 5.94
CA GLU A 149 5.24 12.29 5.57
C GLU A 149 4.20 12.20 4.45
N THR A 150 3.23 13.12 4.41
CA THR A 150 2.28 13.21 3.29
C THR A 150 2.87 13.90 2.07
N GLY A 151 3.73 14.91 2.25
CA GLY A 151 4.40 15.62 1.15
C GLY A 151 5.40 14.77 0.36
N ILE A 152 6.09 13.82 1.01
CA ILE A 152 7.01 12.88 0.35
C ILE A 152 6.27 11.82 -0.48
N VAL A 153 5.05 11.46 -0.09
CA VAL A 153 4.24 10.43 -0.78
C VAL A 153 3.46 11.00 -1.97
N ALA A 154 3.37 12.33 -2.11
CA ALA A 154 2.69 13.02 -3.21
C ALA A 154 3.60 13.40 -4.39
N LEU A 155 4.90 13.08 -4.32
CA LEU A 155 5.91 13.21 -5.40
C LEU A 155 6.22 11.84 -6.00
#